data_AF-A0A0N4UHE4-F1
#
_entry.id   AF-A0A0N4UHE4-F1
#
_cell.length_a   1.000
_cell.length_b   1.000
_cell.length_c   1.000
_cell.angle_alpha   90.00
_cell.angle_beta   90.00
_cell.angle_gamma   90.00
#
_symmetry.space_group_name_H-M   'P 1'
#
loop_
_entity.id
_entity.type
_entity.pdbx_description
1 polymer ?
#
loop_
_entity_poly.entity_id
_entity_poly.type
_entity_poly.pdbx_seq_one_letter_code
_entity_poly.pdbx_strand_id
1 'polypeptide(L)'
;MKLQLKCTLTGHEIPFDVQKLQDYIKSPKFLRSWRIYKIMEKYGEYFDDIGDNKFGCKVTRRIITKDPDALERHINGKKFKRDLEKSKVLINY
;
A
#
# COMPACT_ATOMS: atom_id res chain seq x y z
N MET A 1 -6.64 24.56 23.92
CA MET A 1 -6.77 23.67 22.75
C MET A 1 -5.38 23.21 22.34
N LYS A 2 -5.11 21.90 22.28
CA LYS A 2 -3.87 21.37 21.68
C LYS A 2 -4.17 21.08 20.21
N LEU A 3 -3.47 21.75 19.28
CA LEU A 3 -3.52 21.34 17.88
C LEU A 3 -2.89 19.96 17.75
N GLN A 4 -3.55 19.07 17.02
CA GLN A 4 -3.04 17.76 16.65
C GLN A 4 -3.20 17.57 15.13
N LEU A 5 -2.20 16.96 14.52
CA LEU A 5 -2.19 16.51 13.14
C LEU A 5 -2.66 15.06 13.11
N LYS A 6 -3.51 14.70 12.15
CA LYS A 6 -3.90 13.31 11.92
C LYS A 6 -3.26 12.81 10.64
N CYS A 7 -2.48 11.73 10.73
CA CYS A 7 -1.93 11.06 9.55
C CYS A 7 -3.07 10.36 8.80
N THR A 8 -3.31 10.72 7.54
CA THR A 8 -4.34 10.11 6.70
C THR A 8 -4.06 8.65 6.35
N LEU A 9 -2.78 8.23 6.37
CA LEU A 9 -2.37 6.87 6.01
C LEU A 9 -2.52 5.87 7.15
N THR A 10 -2.31 6.31 8.39
CA THR A 10 -2.31 5.41 9.56
C THR A 10 -3.40 5.74 10.58
N GLY A 11 -4.10 6.86 10.39
CA GLY A 11 -5.04 7.41 11.36
C GLY A 11 -4.39 7.95 12.64
N HIS A 12 -3.06 7.92 12.76
CA HIS A 12 -2.36 8.30 13.98
C HIS A 12 -2.38 9.80 14.22
N GLU A 13 -2.66 10.20 15.46
CA GLU A 13 -2.70 11.60 15.89
C GLU A 13 -1.34 11.99 16.46
N ILE A 14 -0.79 13.09 15.95
CA ILE A 14 0.54 13.61 16.26
C ILE A 14 0.32 15.00 16.85
N PRO A 15 0.97 15.38 17.96
CA PRO A 15 0.97 16.77 18.41
C PRO A 15 1.42 17.70 17.28
N PHE A 16 0.89 18.92 17.23
CA PHE A 16 1.34 19.94 16.28
C PHE A 16 2.71 20.50 16.69
N ASP A 17 3.71 19.62 16.61
CA ASP A 17 5.11 19.83 16.97
C ASP A 17 5.98 19.22 15.86
N VAL A 18 6.88 20.03 15.31
CA VAL A 18 7.68 19.65 14.14
C VAL A 18 8.65 18.50 14.46
N GLN A 19 9.22 18.44 15.68
CA GLN A 19 10.10 17.33 16.07
C GLN A 19 9.30 16.03 16.17
N LYS A 20 8.14 16.06 16.84
CA LYS A 20 7.26 14.87 16.92
C LYS A 20 6.79 14.40 15.55
N LEU A 21 6.51 15.33 14.65
CA LEU A 21 6.18 14.99 13.26
C LEU A 21 7.37 14.35 12.54
N GLN A 22 8.58 14.88 12.68
CA GLN A 22 9.79 14.32 12.10
C GLN A 22 10.13 12.92 12.65
N ASP A 23 9.98 12.70 13.95
CA ASP A 23 10.15 11.38 14.55
C ASP A 23 9.10 10.39 14.03
N TYR A 24 7.85 10.86 13.91
CA TYR A 24 6.76 10.02 13.43
C TYR A 24 6.94 9.59 11.97
N ILE A 25 7.36 10.48 11.06
CA ILE A 25 7.60 10.10 9.65
C ILE A 25 8.81 9.17 9.48
N LYS A 26 9.74 9.15 10.44
CA LYS A 26 10.86 8.19 10.49
C LYS A 26 10.47 6.86 11.16
N SER A 27 9.30 6.79 11.78
CA SER A 27 8.87 5.60 12.50
C SER A 27 8.60 4.42 11.54
N PRO A 28 8.87 3.17 11.96
CA PRO A 28 8.61 1.99 11.13
C PRO A 28 7.12 1.83 10.79
N LYS A 29 6.21 2.32 11.65
CA LYS A 29 4.76 2.30 11.41
C LYS A 29 4.37 3.19 10.23
N PHE A 30 4.88 4.43 10.19
CA PHE A 30 4.64 5.33 9.07
C PHE A 30 5.30 4.79 7.81
N LEU A 31 6.58 4.39 7.88
CA LEU A 31 7.33 3.88 6.73
C LEU A 31 6.67 2.64 6.10
N ARG A 32 6.15 1.70 6.91
CA ARG A 32 5.38 0.56 6.38
C ARG A 32 4.15 1.01 5.61
N SER A 33 3.36 1.89 6.20
CA SER A 33 2.12 2.38 5.59
C SER A 33 2.40 3.22 4.35
N TRP A 34 3.48 4.00 4.35
CA TRP A 34 3.96 4.77 3.21
C TRP A 34 4.41 3.88 2.06
N ARG A 35 5.15 2.80 2.33
CA ARG A 35 5.54 1.82 1.29
C ARG A 35 4.31 1.18 0.65
N ILE A 36 3.33 0.75 1.44
CA ILE A 36 2.06 0.23 0.92
C ILE A 36 1.37 1.28 0.04
N TYR A 37 1.26 2.52 0.52
CA TYR A 37 0.66 3.62 -0.24
C TYR A 37 1.36 3.84 -1.58
N LYS A 38 2.69 3.88 -1.63
CA LYS A 38 3.45 4.01 -2.88
C LYS A 38 3.24 2.85 -3.85
N ILE A 39 3.08 1.62 -3.34
CA ILE A 39 2.74 0.46 -4.17
C ILE A 39 1.33 0.61 -4.73
N MET A 40 0.36 1.00 -3.90
CA MET A 40 -1.03 1.20 -4.31
C MET A 40 -1.22 2.39 -5.24
N GLU A 41 -0.41 3.44 -5.12
CA GLU A 41 -0.40 4.55 -6.08
C GLU A 41 -0.07 4.07 -7.51
N LYS A 42 0.78 3.05 -7.64
CA LYS A 42 1.22 2.53 -8.94
C LYS A 42 0.44 1.31 -9.43
N TYR A 43 -0.04 0.46 -8.53
CA TYR A 43 -0.67 -0.82 -8.86
C TYR A 43 -2.07 -0.98 -8.26
N GLY A 44 -2.62 0.05 -7.62
CA GLY A 44 -3.90 0.00 -6.91
C GLY A 44 -5.07 -0.40 -7.80
N GLU A 45 -5.02 -0.14 -9.11
CA GLU A 45 -6.03 -0.62 -10.06
C GLU A 45 -6.16 -2.17 -10.07
N TYR A 46 -5.07 -2.88 -9.76
CA TYR A 46 -4.98 -4.34 -9.76
C TYR A 46 -5.25 -4.97 -8.39
N PHE A 47 -5.35 -4.17 -7.33
CA PHE A 47 -5.59 -4.66 -5.97
C PHE A 47 -6.94 -4.15 -5.47
N ASP A 48 -7.64 -5.00 -4.75
CA ASP A 48 -8.89 -4.66 -4.08
C ASP A 48 -8.73 -4.85 -2.57
N ASP A 49 -9.29 -3.94 -1.79
CA ASP A 49 -9.23 -4.04 -0.33
C ASP A 49 -10.34 -4.96 0.16
N ILE A 50 -9.96 -6.19 0.50
CA ILE A 50 -10.92 -7.22 0.94
C ILE A 50 -11.13 -7.21 2.46
N GLY A 51 -10.62 -6.20 3.16
CA GLY A 51 -10.62 -6.15 4.62
C GLY A 51 -9.65 -7.13 5.28
N ASP A 52 -9.71 -7.24 6.60
CA ASP A 52 -8.94 -8.22 7.40
C ASP A 52 -7.41 -8.18 7.18
N ASN A 53 -6.84 -6.98 7.02
CA ASN A 53 -5.42 -6.81 6.68
C ASN A 53 -4.97 -7.60 5.44
N LYS A 54 -5.85 -7.75 4.44
CA LYS A 54 -5.51 -8.38 3.16
C LYS A 54 -5.96 -7.54 1.96
N PHE A 55 -5.25 -7.72 0.85
CA PHE A 55 -5.54 -7.20 -0.49
C PHE A 55 -5.80 -8.38 -1.44
N GLY A 56 -6.85 -8.30 -2.24
CA GLY A 56 -7.10 -9.23 -3.34
C GLY A 56 -6.47 -8.71 -4.64
N CYS A 57 -5.57 -9.45 -5.25
CA CYS A 57 -5.06 -9.13 -6.58
C CYS A 57 -6.03 -9.60 -7.67
N LYS A 58 -6.57 -8.68 -8.46
CA LYS A 58 -7.47 -8.95 -9.60
C LYS A 58 -6.79 -9.73 -10.71
N VAL A 59 -5.52 -9.42 -10.96
CA VAL A 59 -4.72 -10.00 -12.04
C VAL A 59 -4.44 -11.48 -11.78
N THR A 60 -3.89 -11.79 -10.61
CA THR A 60 -3.49 -13.17 -10.26
C THR A 60 -4.57 -13.94 -9.49
N ARG A 61 -5.68 -13.27 -9.12
CA ARG A 61 -6.75 -13.78 -8.24
C ARG A 61 -6.22 -14.36 -6.92
N ARG A 62 -5.19 -13.74 -6.35
CA ARG A 62 -4.58 -14.15 -5.08
C ARG A 62 -4.82 -13.12 -4.00
N ILE A 63 -4.95 -13.62 -2.78
CA ILE A 63 -4.99 -12.81 -1.57
C ILE A 63 -3.55 -12.58 -1.09
N ILE A 64 -3.20 -11.33 -0.79
CA ILE A 64 -1.91 -10.90 -0.28
C ILE A 64 -2.15 -10.12 1.01
N THR A 65 -1.29 -10.27 2.00
CA THR A 65 -1.37 -9.51 3.25
C THR A 65 -1.13 -8.02 3.00
N LYS A 66 -1.72 -7.11 3.80
CA LYS A 66 -1.42 -5.66 3.83
C LYS A 66 -0.04 -5.40 4.47
N ASP A 67 0.97 -6.04 3.91
CA ASP A 67 2.36 -5.90 4.30
C ASP A 67 3.16 -5.44 3.07
N PRO A 68 4.01 -4.40 3.20
CA PRO A 68 4.74 -3.86 2.06
C PRO A 68 5.69 -4.89 1.44
N ASP A 69 6.36 -5.72 2.25
CA ASP A 69 7.28 -6.73 1.76
C ASP A 69 6.54 -7.85 1.03
N ALA A 70 5.36 -8.27 1.53
CA ALA A 70 4.49 -9.22 0.84
C ALA A 70 4.00 -8.68 -0.52
N LEU A 71 3.56 -7.42 -0.56
CA LEU A 71 3.14 -6.75 -1.79
C LEU A 71 4.31 -6.61 -2.78
N GLU A 72 5.48 -6.17 -2.33
CA GLU A 72 6.66 -6.03 -3.19
C GLU A 72 7.10 -7.37 -3.78
N ARG A 73 7.10 -8.44 -2.99
CA ARG A 73 7.40 -9.79 -3.49
C ARG A 73 6.35 -10.27 -4.49
N HIS A 74 5.09 -9.91 -4.28
CA HIS A 74 4.01 -10.25 -5.20
C HIS A 74 4.20 -9.55 -6.56
N ILE A 75 4.33 -8.22 -6.58
CA ILE A 75 4.46 -7.43 -7.83
C ILE A 75 5.77 -7.73 -8.57
N ASN A 76 6.86 -8.04 -7.86
CA ASN A 76 8.12 -8.44 -8.46
C ASN A 76 8.12 -9.90 -8.92
N GLY A 77 7.13 -10.68 -8.51
CA GLY A 77 6.98 -12.07 -8.87
C GLY A 77 6.75 -12.26 -10.37
N LYS A 78 7.38 -13.31 -10.94
CA LYS A 78 7.20 -13.68 -12.36
C LYS A 78 5.74 -13.90 -12.73
N LYS A 79 4.93 -14.47 -11.82
CA LYS A 79 3.51 -14.73 -12.06
C LYS A 79 2.72 -13.43 -12.23
N PHE A 80 2.89 -12.46 -11.33
CA PHE A 80 2.19 -11.17 -11.43
C PHE A 80 2.53 -10.46 -12.73
N LYS A 81 3.82 -10.37 -13.09
CA LYS A 81 4.25 -9.75 -14.36
C LYS A 81 3.65 -10.42 -15.59
N ARG A 82 3.68 -11.76 -15.64
CA ARG A 82 3.09 -12.52 -16.76
C ARG A 82 1.57 -12.34 -16.87
N ASP A 83 0.85 -12.42 -15.76
CA ASP A 83 -0.61 -12.25 -15.76
C ASP A 83 -0.99 -10.79 -16.04
N LEU A 84 -0.15 -9.82 -15.60
CA LEU A 84 -0.34 -8.39 -15.88
C LEU A 84 -0.18 -8.09 -17.37
N GLU A 85 0.84 -8.65 -18.02
CA GLU A 85 1.01 -8.53 -19.48
C GLU A 85 -0.21 -9.10 -20.22
N LYS A 86 -0.69 -10.29 -19.83
CA LYS A 86 -1.90 -10.88 -20.42
C LYS A 86 -3.15 -10.03 -20.19
N SER A 87 -3.30 -9.46 -18.99
CA SER A 87 -4.41 -8.56 -18.65
C SER A 87 -4.41 -7.30 -19.51
N LYS A 88 -3.23 -6.72 -19.79
CA LYS A 88 -3.12 -5.52 -20.64
C LYS A 88 -3.44 -5.80 -22.11
N VAL A 89 -3.18 -7.02 -22.59
CA VAL A 89 -3.51 -7.42 -23.96
C VAL A 89 -5.03 -7.49 -24.18
N LEU A 90 -5.82 -7.77 -23.15
CA LEU A 90 -7.29 -7.84 -23.26
C LEU A 90 -8.01 -6.48 -23.36
N ILE A 91 -7.33 -5.35 -23.13
CA ILE A 91 -7.93 -4.00 -23.19
C ILE A 91 -7.75 -3.36 -24.59
N ASN A 92 -7.08 -4.04 -25.53
CA ASN A 92 -6.83 -3.53 -26.89
C ASN A 92 -7.67 -4.21 -27.99
N TYR A 93 -8.85 -4.73 -27.66
CA TYR A 93 -9.79 -5.28 -28.65
C TYR A 93 -11.18 -4.72 -28.39
#